data_AF-A0A967X2Q3-F1
#
_entry.id   AF-A0A967X2Q3-F1
#
_cell.length_a   1.000
_cell.length_b   1.000
_cell.length_c   1.000
_cell.angle_alpha   90.00
_cell.angle_beta   90.00
_cell.angle_gamma   90.00
#
_symmetry.space_group_name_H-M   'P 1'
#
loop_
_entity.id
_entity.type
_entity.pdbx_description
1 polymer ?
#
loop_
_entity_poly.entity_id
_entity_poly.type
_entity_poly.pdbx_seq_one_letter_code
_entity_poly.pdbx_strand_id
1 'polypeptide(L)'
;PDKLVPGGRYSIDFAVDVAIAKFADHMPLERQVRQMARDGLDVDSSTLWEQTWFLSRHLLPTYEANHAHVLASDVIAVDETWWRLMKKGASKRWWVWSVAREDAVSYRLLPSRSTDAARTVLGDYAGVAICDGYKAYDVLAREREGSDLTLAHCWAHVRRKFVEAEPHYPEASEILDRIGQLYAIEAEAKRASPEERLATLAALRAKQSKPVLDEIRTWLMTQRALPRSALGKAIAYTSGLWPGLVRFLGDPKIPLDTNGVERALRGVAVGRKNHYGSRSERGTRVAALFYSLIESAKLCGVEPRGYLGEAARRAIRDPGTVTLPRDLK
;
A
#
# COMPACT_ATOMS: atom_id res chain seq x y z
N PRO A 1 15.96 12.35 -30.70
CA PRO A 1 15.10 11.81 -29.62
C PRO A 1 15.09 12.79 -28.45
N ASP A 2 13.92 13.00 -27.84
CA ASP A 2 13.77 13.88 -26.68
C ASP A 2 14.67 13.42 -25.53
N LYS A 3 15.24 14.39 -24.81
CA LYS A 3 16.25 14.17 -23.77
C LYS A 3 15.70 14.58 -22.41
N LEU A 4 16.07 13.85 -21.37
CA LEU A 4 15.72 14.20 -19.99
C LEU A 4 16.35 15.51 -19.52
N VAL A 5 17.55 15.79 -20.02
CA VAL A 5 18.34 16.97 -19.69
C VAL A 5 18.80 17.58 -21.02
N PRO A 6 18.68 18.90 -21.21
CA PRO A 6 19.22 19.58 -22.40
C PRO A 6 20.70 19.25 -22.61
N GLY A 7 21.06 18.87 -23.85
CA GLY A 7 22.43 18.41 -24.17
C GLY A 7 22.80 17.02 -23.64
N GLY A 8 21.89 16.31 -22.98
CA GLY A 8 22.10 14.97 -22.45
C GLY A 8 22.28 13.91 -23.55
N ARG A 9 23.07 12.88 -23.25
CA ARG A 9 23.36 11.79 -24.19
C ARG A 9 22.16 10.85 -24.37
N TYR A 10 21.38 10.59 -23.32
CA TYR A 10 20.35 9.55 -23.28
C TYR A 10 18.94 10.09 -23.55
N SER A 11 18.11 9.29 -24.23
CA SER A 11 16.70 9.61 -24.47
C SER A 11 15.84 9.45 -23.21
N ILE A 12 14.65 10.04 -23.23
CA ILE A 12 13.62 9.79 -22.20
C ILE A 12 13.31 8.29 -22.12
N ASP A 13 13.11 7.63 -23.26
CA ASP A 13 12.77 6.21 -23.32
C ASP A 13 13.83 5.33 -22.65
N PHE A 14 15.13 5.63 -22.83
CA PHE A 14 16.20 4.91 -22.15
C PHE A 14 16.08 5.00 -20.62
N ALA A 15 15.81 6.19 -20.11
CA ALA A 15 15.66 6.36 -18.66
C ALA A 15 14.40 5.72 -18.10
N VAL A 16 13.31 5.72 -18.87
CA VAL A 16 12.08 5.00 -18.54
C VAL A 16 12.35 3.50 -18.49
N ASP A 17 13.04 2.95 -19.47
CA ASP A 17 13.37 1.52 -19.53
C ASP A 17 14.26 1.11 -18.35
N VAL A 18 15.25 1.92 -17.98
CA VAL A 18 16.07 1.71 -16.77
C VAL A 18 15.22 1.72 -15.50
N ALA A 19 14.26 2.63 -15.39
CA ALA A 19 13.36 2.73 -14.25
C ALA A 19 12.38 1.55 -14.17
N ILE A 20 11.77 1.16 -15.30
CA ILE A 20 10.87 0.00 -15.39
C ILE A 20 11.61 -1.28 -15.03
N ALA A 21 12.76 -1.53 -15.65
CA ALA A 21 13.58 -2.69 -15.32
C ALA A 21 13.93 -2.73 -13.83
N LYS A 22 14.19 -1.57 -13.20
CA LYS A 22 14.54 -1.52 -11.79
C LYS A 22 13.36 -1.68 -10.83
N PHE A 23 12.25 -1.01 -11.08
CA PHE A 23 11.17 -0.85 -10.11
C PHE A 23 9.94 -1.70 -10.43
N ALA A 24 9.69 -2.02 -11.71
CA ALA A 24 8.65 -2.96 -12.12
C ALA A 24 9.20 -4.39 -12.20
N ASP A 25 10.36 -4.60 -12.83
CA ASP A 25 10.95 -5.93 -13.04
C ASP A 25 11.96 -6.31 -11.95
N HIS A 26 12.21 -5.40 -11.01
CA HIS A 26 13.07 -5.61 -9.86
C HIS A 26 14.52 -6.04 -10.22
N MET A 27 15.03 -5.56 -11.35
CA MET A 27 16.37 -5.80 -11.85
C MET A 27 17.36 -4.78 -11.27
N PRO A 28 18.38 -5.19 -10.49
CA PRO A 28 19.41 -4.28 -10.01
C PRO A 28 20.16 -3.59 -11.15
N LEU A 29 20.57 -2.33 -10.98
CA LEU A 29 21.28 -1.55 -12.01
C LEU A 29 22.53 -2.26 -12.53
N GLU A 30 23.31 -2.88 -11.65
CA GLU A 30 24.50 -3.68 -12.04
C GLU A 30 24.15 -4.85 -12.97
N ARG A 31 22.94 -5.40 -12.86
CA ARG A 31 22.48 -6.47 -13.75
C ARG A 31 22.06 -5.89 -15.11
N GLN A 32 21.45 -4.72 -15.12
CA GLN A 32 21.15 -4.00 -16.37
C GLN A 32 22.44 -3.62 -17.12
N VAL A 33 23.47 -3.11 -16.43
CA VAL A 33 24.79 -2.85 -17.02
C VAL A 33 25.36 -4.11 -17.69
N ARG A 34 25.35 -5.25 -16.99
CA ARG A 34 25.83 -6.53 -17.57
C ARG A 34 25.00 -7.00 -18.76
N GLN A 35 23.70 -6.67 -18.82
CA GLN A 35 22.86 -6.97 -19.96
C GLN A 35 23.28 -6.10 -21.16
N MET A 36 23.36 -4.79 -20.95
CA MET A 36 23.78 -3.81 -21.97
C MET A 36 25.19 -4.08 -22.51
N ALA A 37 26.12 -4.53 -21.67
CA ALA A 37 27.48 -4.89 -22.08
C ALA A 37 27.52 -6.08 -23.06
N ARG A 38 26.56 -7.01 -22.99
CA ARG A 38 26.46 -8.13 -23.95
C ARG A 38 26.02 -7.65 -25.33
N ASP A 39 25.33 -6.52 -25.39
CA ASP A 39 24.91 -5.85 -26.62
C ASP A 39 25.98 -4.83 -27.11
N GLY A 40 27.17 -4.83 -26.50
CA GLY A 40 28.28 -3.96 -26.87
C GLY A 40 28.18 -2.52 -26.35
N LEU A 41 27.27 -2.24 -25.42
CA LEU A 41 27.10 -0.90 -24.84
C LEU A 41 28.01 -0.69 -23.62
N ASP A 42 28.72 0.44 -23.60
CA ASP A 42 29.56 0.87 -22.47
C ASP A 42 28.83 1.92 -21.61
N VAL A 43 28.20 1.47 -20.52
CA VAL A 43 27.45 2.30 -19.58
C VAL A 43 27.69 1.81 -18.15
N ASP A 44 27.97 2.72 -17.22
CA ASP A 44 28.15 2.39 -15.80
C ASP A 44 26.85 2.50 -14.98
N SER A 45 26.85 1.88 -13.80
CA SER A 45 25.67 1.85 -12.92
C SER A 45 25.33 3.22 -12.32
N SER A 46 26.32 4.13 -12.21
CA SER A 46 26.10 5.53 -11.83
C SER A 46 25.29 6.28 -12.87
N THR A 47 25.56 6.05 -14.15
CA THR A 47 24.86 6.66 -15.28
C THR A 47 23.40 6.20 -15.29
N LEU A 48 23.16 4.90 -15.12
CA LEU A 48 21.79 4.37 -15.00
C LEU A 48 21.06 4.96 -13.78
N TRP A 49 21.76 5.10 -12.64
CA TRP A 49 21.21 5.76 -11.47
C TRP A 49 20.84 7.23 -11.75
N GLU A 50 21.71 7.98 -12.40
CA GLU A 50 21.45 9.37 -12.78
C GLU A 50 20.23 9.49 -13.68
N GLN A 51 20.05 8.58 -14.64
CA GLN A 51 18.83 8.55 -15.48
C GLN A 51 17.56 8.41 -14.63
N THR A 52 17.54 7.45 -13.69
CA THR A 52 16.37 7.29 -12.80
C THR A 52 16.17 8.51 -11.90
N TRP A 53 17.24 9.15 -11.45
CA TRP A 53 17.16 10.33 -10.62
C TRP A 53 16.63 11.55 -11.38
N PHE A 54 17.16 11.85 -12.58
CA PHE A 54 16.66 12.95 -13.40
C PHE A 54 15.19 12.74 -13.80
N LEU A 55 14.82 11.52 -14.20
CA LEU A 55 13.42 11.16 -14.47
C LEU A 55 12.54 11.41 -13.24
N SER A 56 12.97 11.00 -12.05
CA SER A 56 12.19 11.21 -10.82
C SER A 56 11.97 12.69 -10.48
N ARG A 57 12.88 13.59 -10.89
CA ARG A 57 12.72 15.03 -10.64
C ARG A 57 11.57 15.62 -11.46
N HIS A 58 11.45 15.22 -12.72
CA HIS A 58 10.34 15.64 -13.58
C HIS A 58 9.00 15.08 -13.11
N LEU A 59 9.02 13.85 -12.57
CA LEU A 59 7.82 13.17 -12.08
C LEU A 59 7.43 13.53 -10.64
N LEU A 60 8.23 14.32 -9.93
CA LEU A 60 7.98 14.68 -8.53
C LEU A 60 6.61 15.35 -8.31
N PRO A 61 6.18 16.34 -9.11
CA PRO A 61 4.85 16.93 -8.96
C PRO A 61 3.71 15.91 -9.11
N THR A 62 3.83 15.00 -10.09
CA THR A 62 2.87 13.92 -10.32
C THR A 62 2.80 12.95 -9.13
N TYR A 63 3.95 12.63 -8.53
CA TYR A 63 4.00 11.78 -7.36
C TYR A 63 3.39 12.42 -6.10
N GLU A 64 3.64 13.70 -5.86
CA GLU A 64 2.99 14.42 -4.75
C GLU A 64 1.48 14.57 -4.99
N ALA A 65 1.05 14.83 -6.23
CA ALA A 65 -0.36 14.86 -6.60
C ALA A 65 -1.03 13.48 -6.44
N ASN A 66 -0.33 12.39 -6.77
CA ASN A 66 -0.83 11.03 -6.55
C ASN A 66 -1.05 10.74 -5.06
N HIS A 67 -0.14 11.21 -4.19
CA HIS A 67 -0.33 11.11 -2.74
C HIS A 67 -1.55 11.89 -2.26
N ALA A 68 -1.71 13.15 -2.70
CA ALA A 68 -2.88 13.96 -2.39
C ALA A 68 -4.18 13.32 -2.91
N HIS A 69 -4.16 12.74 -4.10
CA HIS A 69 -5.29 11.99 -4.68
C HIS A 69 -5.68 10.79 -3.82
N VAL A 70 -4.72 10.05 -3.25
CA VAL A 70 -5.02 8.99 -2.29
C VAL A 70 -5.74 9.56 -1.05
N LEU A 71 -5.19 10.61 -0.45
CA LEU A 71 -5.73 11.23 0.77
C LEU A 71 -7.04 12.01 0.55
N ALA A 72 -7.46 12.24 -0.69
CA ALA A 72 -8.76 12.85 -1.01
C ALA A 72 -9.93 11.83 -1.02
N SER A 73 -9.66 10.54 -0.74
CA SER A 73 -10.69 9.50 -0.65
C SER A 73 -11.36 9.49 0.72
N ASP A 74 -12.68 9.26 0.79
CA ASP A 74 -13.38 9.09 2.08
C ASP A 74 -12.85 7.90 2.90
N VAL A 75 -12.36 6.88 2.19
CA VAL A 75 -11.77 5.66 2.75
C VAL A 75 -10.43 5.39 2.10
N ILE A 76 -9.40 5.19 2.91
CA ILE A 76 -8.07 4.74 2.47
C ILE A 76 -7.66 3.50 3.26
N ALA A 77 -6.87 2.64 2.64
CA ALA A 77 -6.16 1.56 3.30
C ALA A 77 -4.74 2.00 3.64
N VAL A 78 -4.27 1.67 4.85
CA VAL A 78 -2.92 2.00 5.32
C VAL A 78 -2.21 0.75 5.82
N ASP A 79 -0.96 0.58 5.44
CA ASP A 79 -0.10 -0.53 5.87
C ASP A 79 1.39 -0.13 5.78
N GLU A 80 2.26 -0.91 6.43
CA GLU A 80 3.70 -0.67 6.44
C GLU A 80 4.51 -1.94 6.34
N THR A 81 5.63 -1.84 5.61
CA THR A 81 6.65 -2.89 5.59
C THR A 81 8.03 -2.30 5.82
N TRP A 82 9.00 -3.13 6.19
CA TRP A 82 10.35 -2.66 6.43
C TRP A 82 11.10 -2.37 5.12
N TRP A 83 12.06 -1.46 5.16
CA TRP A 83 13.02 -1.22 4.09
C TRP A 83 14.44 -1.21 4.65
N ARG A 84 15.43 -1.41 3.78
CA ARG A 84 16.84 -1.36 4.17
C ARG A 84 17.50 -0.11 3.58
N LEU A 85 18.04 0.74 4.45
CA LEU A 85 18.99 1.76 4.04
C LEU A 85 20.40 1.24 4.28
N MET A 86 21.09 0.88 3.20
CA MET A 86 22.48 0.44 3.20
C MET A 86 23.41 1.64 3.34
N LYS A 87 24.39 1.55 4.25
CA LYS A 87 25.54 2.46 4.34
C LYS A 87 26.83 1.62 4.36
N LYS A 88 27.99 2.24 4.08
CA LYS A 88 29.29 1.59 4.33
C LYS A 88 29.35 1.21 5.81
N GLY A 89 29.53 -0.07 6.12
CA GLY A 89 29.40 -0.63 7.47
C GLY A 89 27.97 -1.12 7.76
N ALA A 90 27.28 -0.49 8.71
CA ALA A 90 25.98 -0.96 9.20
C ALA A 90 24.80 -0.43 8.37
N SER A 91 23.90 -1.34 7.98
CA SER A 91 22.60 -0.96 7.39
C SER A 91 21.62 -0.51 8.47
N LYS A 92 20.76 0.45 8.15
CA LYS A 92 19.66 0.90 9.00
C LYS A 92 18.33 0.35 8.49
N ARG A 93 17.43 -0.01 9.42
CA ARG A 93 16.05 -0.36 9.10
C ARG A 93 15.24 0.92 8.91
N TRP A 94 14.59 1.03 7.77
CA TRP A 94 13.62 2.06 7.41
C TRP A 94 12.25 1.38 7.25
N TRP A 95 11.22 2.17 6.96
CA TRP A 95 9.85 1.70 6.78
C TRP A 95 9.27 2.31 5.52
N VAL A 96 8.63 1.46 4.72
CA VAL A 96 7.75 1.86 3.64
C VAL A 96 6.36 1.97 4.24
N TRP A 97 5.88 3.20 4.33
CA TRP A 97 4.51 3.52 4.68
C TRP A 97 3.68 3.57 3.41
N SER A 98 2.55 2.90 3.39
CA SER A 98 1.68 2.81 2.22
C SER A 98 0.30 3.33 2.56
N VAL A 99 -0.21 4.20 1.70
CA VAL A 99 -1.63 4.59 1.67
C VAL A 99 -2.20 4.24 0.31
N ALA A 100 -3.40 3.67 0.27
CA ALA A 100 -4.03 3.25 -0.98
C ALA A 100 -5.53 3.55 -1.01
N ARG A 101 -6.04 3.78 -2.21
CA ARG A 101 -7.45 3.78 -2.59
C ARG A 101 -7.64 2.84 -3.78
N GLU A 102 -8.84 2.80 -4.36
CA GLU A 102 -9.18 1.88 -5.45
C GLU A 102 -8.23 2.00 -6.66
N ASP A 103 -7.90 3.22 -7.08
CA ASP A 103 -7.18 3.53 -8.32
C ASP A 103 -5.74 4.01 -8.11
N ALA A 104 -5.29 4.16 -6.86
CA ALA A 104 -3.97 4.72 -6.56
C ALA A 104 -3.37 4.20 -5.26
N VAL A 105 -2.03 4.13 -5.23
CA VAL A 105 -1.23 3.84 -4.04
C VAL A 105 -0.06 4.81 -3.96
N SER A 106 0.27 5.24 -2.75
CA SER A 106 1.43 6.09 -2.48
C SER A 106 2.26 5.50 -1.37
N TYR A 107 3.57 5.48 -1.58
CA TYR A 107 4.56 5.03 -0.61
C TYR A 107 5.39 6.20 -0.09
N ARG A 108 5.73 6.18 1.20
CA ARG A 108 6.76 7.05 1.79
C ARG A 108 7.78 6.19 2.50
N LEU A 109 9.06 6.40 2.21
CA LEU A 109 10.14 5.72 2.92
C LEU A 109 10.68 6.60 4.04
N LEU A 110 10.45 6.19 5.29
CA LEU A 110 10.80 6.95 6.50
C LEU A 110 11.72 6.14 7.43
N PRO A 111 12.53 6.80 8.28
CA PRO A 111 13.48 6.11 9.16
C PRO A 111 12.82 5.44 10.38
N SER A 112 11.56 5.75 10.69
CA SER A 112 10.82 5.21 11.84
C SER A 112 9.46 4.63 11.45
N ARG A 113 8.95 3.77 12.35
CA ARG A 113 7.55 3.28 12.35
C ARG A 113 6.72 3.99 13.43
N SER A 114 7.08 5.21 13.82
CA SER A 114 6.44 5.90 14.95
C SER A 114 5.12 6.57 14.55
N THR A 115 4.35 7.02 15.55
CA THR A 115 3.19 7.90 15.36
C THR A 115 3.56 9.16 14.56
N ASP A 116 4.74 9.76 14.77
CA ASP A 116 5.18 10.92 14.00
C ASP A 116 5.38 10.62 12.51
N ALA A 117 5.84 9.40 12.18
CA ALA A 117 5.95 8.97 10.81
C ALA A 117 4.56 8.73 10.20
N ALA A 118 3.62 8.12 10.94
CA ALA A 118 2.22 8.04 10.51
C ALA A 118 1.62 9.44 10.26
N ARG A 119 1.89 10.42 11.15
CA ARG A 119 1.46 11.82 11.00
C ARG A 119 2.02 12.46 9.74
N THR A 120 3.29 12.20 9.44
CA THR A 120 3.95 12.69 8.21
C THR A 120 3.30 12.12 6.95
N VAL A 121 2.86 10.86 6.98
CA VAL A 121 2.26 10.17 5.84
C VAL A 121 0.80 10.54 5.64
N LEU A 122 0.05 10.68 6.73
CA LEU A 122 -1.38 10.96 6.66
C LEU A 122 -1.69 12.46 6.57
N GLY A 123 -0.73 13.35 6.86
CA GLY A 123 -0.97 14.80 6.80
C GLY A 123 -2.22 15.16 7.59
N ASP A 124 -3.09 16.02 7.07
CA ASP A 124 -4.36 16.38 7.72
C ASP A 124 -5.54 15.52 7.24
N TYR A 125 -5.29 14.26 6.84
CA TYR A 125 -6.33 13.35 6.37
C TYR A 125 -7.53 13.27 7.32
N ALA A 126 -8.71 13.46 6.75
CA ALA A 126 -10.02 13.48 7.37
C ALA A 126 -10.89 12.48 6.62
N GLY A 127 -11.25 11.38 7.28
CA GLY A 127 -11.89 10.22 6.65
C GLY A 127 -11.57 8.92 7.38
N VAL A 128 -11.93 7.79 6.77
CA VAL A 128 -11.70 6.47 7.35
C VAL A 128 -10.38 5.90 6.86
N ALA A 129 -9.48 5.56 7.78
CA ALA A 129 -8.29 4.78 7.50
C ALA A 129 -8.52 3.33 7.96
N ILE A 130 -8.59 2.39 7.01
CA ILE A 130 -8.56 0.96 7.35
C ILE A 130 -7.12 0.49 7.49
N CYS A 131 -6.78 -0.07 8.64
CA CYS A 131 -5.43 -0.53 8.96
C CYS A 131 -5.45 -1.86 9.72
N ASP A 132 -4.28 -2.39 10.00
CA ASP A 132 -4.13 -3.42 11.03
C ASP A 132 -4.33 -2.80 12.44
N GLY A 133 -4.26 -3.63 13.48
CA GLY A 133 -4.27 -3.16 14.86
C GLY A 133 -2.95 -2.53 15.34
N TYR A 134 -2.22 -1.81 14.48
CA TYR A 134 -0.95 -1.19 14.87
C TYR A 134 -1.18 0.09 15.71
N LYS A 135 -0.64 0.06 16.94
CA LYS A 135 -0.88 1.09 17.96
C LYS A 135 -0.52 2.52 17.55
N ALA A 136 0.38 2.73 16.58
CA ALA A 136 0.73 4.07 16.15
C ALA A 136 -0.48 4.81 15.54
N TYR A 137 -1.36 4.09 14.85
CA TYR A 137 -2.61 4.65 14.32
C TYR A 137 -3.57 5.02 15.44
N ASP A 138 -3.74 4.16 16.45
CA ASP A 138 -4.61 4.45 17.60
C ASP A 138 -4.15 5.69 18.38
N VAL A 139 -2.83 5.85 18.54
CA VAL A 139 -2.26 7.05 19.16
C VAL A 139 -2.55 8.27 18.30
N LEU A 140 -2.31 8.19 16.98
CA LEU A 140 -2.58 9.30 16.07
C LEU A 140 -4.04 9.72 16.05
N ALA A 141 -4.98 8.76 15.99
CA ALA A 141 -6.41 9.04 15.97
C ALA A 141 -6.87 9.73 17.27
N ARG A 142 -6.32 9.31 18.42
CA ARG A 142 -6.60 9.96 19.71
C ARG A 142 -5.94 11.34 19.85
N GLU A 143 -4.72 11.53 19.34
CA GLU A 143 -4.10 12.86 19.29
C GLU A 143 -4.90 13.85 18.43
N ARG A 144 -5.73 13.33 17.53
CA ARG A 144 -6.64 14.09 16.67
C ARG A 144 -8.10 13.91 17.07
N GLU A 145 -8.37 13.64 18.35
CA GLU A 145 -9.73 13.59 18.86
C GLU A 145 -10.45 14.91 18.58
N GLY A 146 -11.61 14.83 17.91
CA GLY A 146 -12.34 15.98 17.37
C GLY A 146 -12.06 16.29 15.89
N SER A 147 -11.13 15.57 15.24
CA SER A 147 -11.00 15.51 13.78
C SER A 147 -11.85 14.39 13.19
N ASP A 148 -12.02 14.41 11.86
CA ASP A 148 -12.74 13.37 11.11
C ASP A 148 -11.88 12.10 10.83
N LEU A 149 -10.68 11.97 11.41
CA LEU A 149 -9.88 10.75 11.26
C LEU A 149 -10.48 9.59 12.06
N THR A 150 -11.04 8.62 11.34
CA THR A 150 -11.63 7.41 11.92
C THR A 150 -10.85 6.16 11.53
N LEU A 151 -10.60 5.26 12.48
CA LEU A 151 -9.97 3.96 12.20
C LEU A 151 -11.01 2.85 11.99
N ALA A 152 -10.86 2.12 10.89
CA ALA A 152 -11.45 0.80 10.67
C ALA A 152 -10.35 -0.26 10.75
N HIS A 153 -10.71 -1.51 11.07
CA HIS A 153 -9.72 -2.57 11.27
C HIS A 153 -9.95 -3.77 10.36
N CYS A 154 -8.83 -4.39 9.97
CA CYS A 154 -8.78 -5.47 8.99
C CYS A 154 -9.13 -6.85 9.58
N TRP A 155 -10.20 -7.47 9.08
CA TRP A 155 -10.61 -8.84 9.43
C TRP A 155 -9.63 -9.91 8.98
N ALA A 156 -8.84 -9.68 7.93
CA ALA A 156 -7.82 -10.64 7.49
C ALA A 156 -6.73 -10.83 8.56
N HIS A 157 -6.38 -9.77 9.29
CA HIS A 157 -5.43 -9.84 10.41
C HIS A 157 -6.00 -10.56 11.62
N VAL A 158 -7.30 -10.37 11.90
CA VAL A 158 -8.03 -11.16 12.91
C VAL A 158 -8.01 -12.64 12.55
N ARG A 159 -8.40 -12.98 11.31
CA ARG A 159 -8.41 -14.35 10.80
C ARG A 159 -7.05 -15.02 10.96
N ARG A 160 -5.96 -14.33 10.58
CA ARG A 160 -4.58 -14.87 10.67
C ARG A 160 -4.24 -15.33 12.09
N LYS A 161 -4.63 -14.58 13.12
CA LYS A 161 -4.36 -14.94 14.52
C LYS A 161 -5.13 -16.17 14.97
N PHE A 162 -6.35 -16.35 14.50
CA PHE A 162 -7.12 -17.55 14.79
C PHE A 162 -6.61 -18.77 14.02
N VAL A 163 -6.17 -18.61 12.78
CA VAL A 163 -5.46 -19.68 12.03
C VAL A 163 -4.18 -20.10 12.74
N GLU A 164 -3.41 -19.16 13.29
CA GLU A 164 -2.21 -19.47 14.08
C GLU A 164 -2.53 -20.21 15.40
N ALA A 165 -3.73 -19.99 15.97
CA ALA A 165 -4.17 -20.63 17.21
C ALA A 165 -4.81 -22.01 16.98
N GLU A 166 -5.52 -22.19 15.86
CA GLU A 166 -6.32 -23.37 15.52
C GLU A 166 -5.60 -24.72 15.74
N PRO A 167 -4.31 -24.91 15.39
CA PRO A 167 -3.63 -26.20 15.60
C PRO A 167 -3.59 -26.67 17.06
N HIS A 168 -3.70 -25.76 18.03
CA HIS A 168 -3.67 -26.08 19.47
C HIS A 168 -5.01 -25.78 20.16
N TYR A 169 -5.93 -25.12 19.46
CA TYR A 169 -7.21 -24.65 19.97
C TYR A 169 -8.29 -24.88 18.90
N PRO A 170 -8.77 -26.12 18.72
CA PRO A 170 -9.72 -26.47 17.67
C PRO A 170 -11.00 -25.62 17.67
N GLU A 171 -11.40 -25.09 18.82
CA GLU A 171 -12.52 -24.14 18.95
C GLU A 171 -12.35 -22.89 18.06
N ALA A 172 -11.12 -22.52 17.69
CA ALA A 172 -10.88 -21.40 16.77
C ALA A 172 -11.51 -21.62 15.39
N SER A 173 -11.78 -22.87 15.01
CA SER A 173 -12.50 -23.19 13.76
C SER A 173 -13.86 -22.49 13.70
N GLU A 174 -14.58 -22.41 14.82
CA GLU A 174 -15.91 -21.80 14.89
C GLU A 174 -15.92 -20.31 14.53
N ILE A 175 -14.85 -19.58 14.89
CA ILE A 175 -14.71 -18.17 14.54
C ILE A 175 -14.17 -18.00 13.12
N LEU A 176 -13.29 -18.91 12.67
CA LEU A 176 -12.78 -18.92 11.31
C LEU A 176 -13.91 -19.13 10.29
N ASP A 177 -14.85 -20.02 10.59
CA ASP A 177 -16.05 -20.26 9.77
C ASP A 177 -16.92 -19.01 9.68
N ARG A 178 -17.18 -18.34 10.80
CA ARG A 178 -17.97 -17.08 10.84
C ARG A 178 -17.29 -15.95 10.10
N ILE A 179 -15.97 -15.80 10.25
CA ILE A 179 -15.21 -14.84 9.44
C ILE A 179 -15.33 -15.21 7.96
N GLY A 180 -15.27 -16.51 7.61
CA GLY A 180 -15.50 -17.00 6.25
C GLY A 180 -16.88 -16.58 5.70
N GLN A 181 -17.92 -16.65 6.52
CA GLN A 181 -19.27 -16.19 6.15
C GLN A 181 -19.30 -14.68 5.84
N LEU A 182 -18.61 -13.84 6.63
CA LEU A 182 -18.50 -12.41 6.33
C LEU A 182 -17.92 -12.16 4.93
N TYR A 183 -16.84 -12.88 4.56
CA TYR A 183 -16.25 -12.78 3.23
C TYR A 183 -17.16 -13.33 2.12
N ALA A 184 -17.92 -14.38 2.39
CA ALA A 184 -18.89 -14.92 1.44
C ALA A 184 -19.99 -13.89 1.12
N ILE A 185 -20.46 -13.17 2.13
CA ILE A 185 -21.45 -12.09 1.98
C ILE A 185 -20.89 -10.93 1.14
N GLU A 186 -19.66 -10.49 1.40
CA GLU A 186 -18.99 -9.47 0.55
C GLU A 186 -18.84 -9.93 -0.90
N ALA A 187 -18.57 -11.23 -1.11
CA ALA A 187 -18.41 -11.80 -2.44
C ALA A 187 -19.74 -11.87 -3.21
N GLU A 188 -20.87 -12.03 -2.53
CA GLU A 188 -22.20 -12.01 -3.14
C GLU A 188 -22.49 -10.66 -3.81
N ALA A 189 -22.15 -9.55 -3.15
CA ALA A 189 -22.34 -8.20 -3.69
C ALA A 189 -21.57 -7.95 -5.00
N LYS A 190 -20.47 -8.69 -5.25
CA LYS A 190 -19.69 -8.55 -6.48
C LYS A 190 -20.45 -8.99 -7.74
N ARG A 191 -21.54 -9.76 -7.58
CA ARG A 191 -22.42 -10.18 -8.68
C ARG A 191 -23.30 -9.05 -9.20
N ALA A 192 -23.55 -8.01 -8.40
CA ALA A 192 -24.27 -6.82 -8.82
C ALA A 192 -23.42 -5.97 -9.77
N SER A 193 -24.09 -5.14 -10.57
CA SER A 193 -23.43 -4.16 -11.44
C SER A 193 -22.61 -3.16 -10.61
N PRO A 194 -21.57 -2.51 -11.18
CA PRO A 194 -20.80 -1.49 -10.47
C PRO A 194 -21.68 -0.40 -9.81
N GLU A 195 -22.75 0.00 -10.47
CA GLU A 195 -23.69 1.04 -10.02
C GLU A 195 -24.52 0.59 -8.81
N GLU A 196 -24.92 -0.68 -8.77
CA GLU A 196 -25.79 -1.23 -7.72
C GLU A 196 -25.00 -1.88 -6.56
N ARG A 197 -23.69 -2.11 -6.75
CA ARG A 197 -22.86 -2.91 -5.85
C ARG A 197 -22.86 -2.39 -4.42
N LEU A 198 -22.70 -1.08 -4.22
CA LEU A 198 -22.63 -0.51 -2.87
C LEU A 198 -23.98 -0.60 -2.14
N ALA A 199 -25.09 -0.35 -2.85
CA ALA A 199 -26.43 -0.47 -2.28
C ALA A 199 -26.75 -1.93 -1.93
N THR A 200 -26.43 -2.86 -2.82
CA THR A 200 -26.56 -4.30 -2.60
C THR A 200 -25.73 -4.75 -1.41
N LEU A 201 -24.46 -4.31 -1.34
CA LEU A 201 -23.57 -4.63 -0.24
C LEU A 201 -24.09 -4.11 1.11
N ALA A 202 -24.60 -2.88 1.15
CA ALA A 202 -25.19 -2.31 2.36
C ALA A 202 -26.40 -3.15 2.85
N ALA A 203 -27.28 -3.55 1.94
CA ALA A 203 -28.44 -4.39 2.27
C ALA A 203 -28.01 -5.78 2.78
N LEU A 204 -27.03 -6.40 2.13
CA LEU A 204 -26.46 -7.69 2.54
C LEU A 204 -25.79 -7.61 3.91
N ARG A 205 -25.00 -6.55 4.16
CA ARG A 205 -24.35 -6.33 5.46
C ARG A 205 -25.36 -6.17 6.59
N ALA A 206 -26.42 -5.38 6.36
CA ALA A 206 -27.47 -5.16 7.34
C ALA A 206 -28.26 -6.44 7.67
N LYS A 207 -28.59 -7.24 6.64
CA LYS A 207 -29.42 -8.45 6.80
C LYS A 207 -28.63 -9.68 7.24
N GLN A 208 -27.39 -9.84 6.77
CA GLN A 208 -26.62 -11.07 6.91
C GLN A 208 -25.33 -10.89 7.73
N SER A 209 -24.52 -9.84 7.47
CA SER A 209 -23.24 -9.68 8.20
C SER A 209 -23.45 -9.28 9.66
N LYS A 210 -24.48 -8.47 9.96
CA LYS A 210 -24.76 -8.05 11.34
C LYS A 210 -25.06 -9.23 12.28
N PRO A 211 -25.98 -10.16 11.96
CA PRO A 211 -26.17 -11.37 12.77
C PRO A 211 -24.89 -12.18 13.00
N VAL A 212 -24.06 -12.36 11.95
CA VAL A 212 -22.79 -13.09 12.05
C VAL A 212 -21.84 -12.38 13.04
N LEU A 213 -21.79 -11.04 13.03
CA LEU A 213 -20.99 -10.28 14.00
C LEU A 213 -21.52 -10.40 15.43
N ASP A 214 -22.83 -10.47 15.63
CA ASP A 214 -23.43 -10.68 16.95
C ASP A 214 -23.04 -12.07 17.52
N GLU A 215 -23.01 -13.10 16.66
CA GLU A 215 -22.50 -14.42 17.03
C GLU A 215 -21.01 -14.42 17.36
N ILE A 216 -20.19 -13.78 16.50
CA ILE A 216 -18.75 -13.60 16.75
C ILE A 216 -18.54 -12.90 18.10
N ARG A 217 -19.32 -11.85 18.39
CA ARG A 217 -19.22 -11.10 19.64
C ARG A 217 -19.56 -11.95 20.84
N THR A 218 -20.65 -12.72 20.76
CA THR A 218 -21.04 -13.67 21.80
C THR A 218 -19.92 -14.68 22.06
N TRP A 219 -19.40 -15.30 21.00
CA TRP A 219 -18.34 -16.29 21.09
C TRP A 219 -17.07 -15.75 21.78
N LEU A 220 -16.64 -14.54 21.42
CA LEU A 220 -15.48 -13.86 22.03
C LEU A 220 -15.66 -13.64 23.55
N MET A 221 -16.90 -13.42 24.01
CA MET A 221 -17.21 -13.15 25.42
C MET A 221 -17.39 -14.42 26.23
N THR A 222 -17.82 -15.52 25.61
CA THR A 222 -18.04 -16.81 26.29
C THR A 222 -16.78 -17.67 26.33
N GLN A 223 -15.84 -17.48 25.40
CA GLN A 223 -14.68 -18.35 25.28
C GLN A 223 -13.72 -18.19 26.46
N ARG A 224 -13.36 -19.34 27.07
CA ARG A 224 -12.40 -19.39 28.17
C ARG A 224 -11.03 -19.75 27.62
N ALA A 225 -10.13 -18.78 27.58
CA ALA A 225 -8.75 -18.99 27.16
C ALA A 225 -7.77 -18.33 28.15
N LEU A 226 -6.64 -18.98 28.40
CA LEU A 226 -5.58 -18.37 29.20
C LEU A 226 -5.06 -17.11 28.48
N PRO A 227 -4.91 -15.94 29.13
CA PRO A 227 -4.55 -14.70 28.44
C PRO A 227 -3.27 -14.74 27.60
N ARG A 228 -2.31 -15.62 27.97
CA ARG A 228 -1.03 -15.77 27.26
C ARG A 228 -1.05 -16.84 26.16
N SER A 229 -2.11 -17.64 26.07
CA SER A 229 -2.29 -18.63 25.00
C SER A 229 -2.45 -17.96 23.63
N ALA A 230 -2.23 -18.71 22.55
CA ALA A 230 -2.47 -18.21 21.20
C ALA A 230 -3.93 -17.76 21.02
N LEU A 231 -4.88 -18.59 21.47
CA LEU A 231 -6.30 -18.26 21.46
C LEU A 231 -6.63 -17.02 22.31
N GLY A 232 -6.13 -16.95 23.55
CA GLY A 232 -6.37 -15.79 24.43
C GLY A 232 -5.84 -14.48 23.86
N LYS A 233 -4.68 -14.53 23.19
CA LYS A 233 -4.13 -13.38 22.44
C LYS A 233 -4.99 -13.00 21.23
N ALA A 234 -5.51 -13.98 20.49
CA ALA A 234 -6.39 -13.73 19.34
C ALA A 234 -7.73 -13.09 19.78
N ILE A 235 -8.33 -13.59 20.86
CA ILE A 235 -9.53 -13.02 21.47
C ILE A 235 -9.26 -11.59 21.95
N ALA A 236 -8.20 -11.38 22.74
CA ALA A 236 -7.87 -10.05 23.25
C ALA A 236 -7.60 -9.03 22.13
N TYR A 237 -6.91 -9.46 21.06
CA TYR A 237 -6.69 -8.62 19.89
C TYR A 237 -7.99 -8.25 19.20
N THR A 238 -8.87 -9.23 18.94
CA THR A 238 -10.14 -9.00 18.26
C THR A 238 -11.06 -8.11 19.08
N SER A 239 -11.18 -8.38 20.38
CA SER A 239 -12.00 -7.58 21.30
C SER A 239 -11.49 -6.14 21.43
N GLY A 240 -10.18 -5.93 21.43
CA GLY A 240 -9.58 -4.59 21.49
C GLY A 240 -9.82 -3.74 20.24
N LEU A 241 -9.98 -4.38 19.08
CA LEU A 241 -10.24 -3.72 17.79
C LEU A 241 -11.73 -3.68 17.43
N TRP A 242 -12.61 -4.21 18.29
CA TRP A 242 -14.02 -4.40 17.96
C TRP A 242 -14.72 -3.15 17.40
N PRO A 243 -14.56 -1.93 17.99
CA PRO A 243 -15.22 -0.74 17.46
C PRO A 243 -14.86 -0.43 16.01
N GLY A 244 -13.59 -0.63 15.60
CA GLY A 244 -13.16 -0.43 14.22
C GLY A 244 -13.47 -1.61 13.30
N LEU A 245 -13.52 -2.85 13.83
CA LEU A 245 -13.85 -4.06 13.08
C LEU A 245 -15.30 -4.08 12.59
N VAL A 246 -16.23 -3.41 13.27
CA VAL A 246 -17.66 -3.40 12.90
C VAL A 246 -18.06 -2.20 12.03
N ARG A 247 -17.16 -1.23 11.80
CA ARG A 247 -17.49 0.02 11.07
C ARG A 247 -17.95 -0.23 9.64
N PHE A 248 -17.48 -1.30 9.00
CA PHE A 248 -17.91 -1.67 7.65
C PHE A 248 -19.43 -1.90 7.54
N LEU A 249 -20.11 -2.26 8.63
CA LEU A 249 -21.57 -2.37 8.61
C LEU A 249 -22.27 -1.04 8.29
N GLY A 250 -21.69 0.09 8.71
CA GLY A 250 -22.29 1.41 8.59
C GLY A 250 -22.00 2.11 7.26
N ASP A 251 -20.96 1.70 6.54
CA ASP A 251 -20.57 2.30 5.26
C ASP A 251 -20.08 1.21 4.28
N PRO A 252 -20.79 0.96 3.16
CA PRO A 252 -20.39 -0.01 2.15
C PRO A 252 -19.04 0.30 1.47
N LYS A 253 -18.53 1.53 1.56
CA LYS A 253 -17.21 1.91 1.05
C LYS A 253 -16.05 1.36 1.89
N ILE A 254 -16.29 1.09 3.18
CA ILE A 254 -15.28 0.50 4.06
C ILE A 254 -15.16 -1.00 3.74
N PRO A 255 -13.99 -1.49 3.28
CA PRO A 255 -13.79 -2.91 3.01
C PRO A 255 -13.62 -3.71 4.32
N LEU A 256 -13.74 -5.04 4.26
CA LEU A 256 -13.41 -5.91 5.40
C LEU A 256 -11.90 -5.96 5.71
N ASP A 257 -11.05 -5.67 4.72
CA ASP A 257 -9.62 -5.91 4.81
C ASP A 257 -8.76 -4.88 4.05
N THR A 258 -7.46 -4.97 4.30
CA THR A 258 -6.39 -4.18 3.68
C THR A 258 -5.70 -4.92 2.53
N ASN A 259 -6.30 -5.98 1.96
CA ASN A 259 -5.62 -6.82 0.96
C ASN A 259 -5.22 -6.04 -0.31
N GLY A 260 -5.94 -4.96 -0.64
CA GLY A 260 -5.56 -4.06 -1.74
C GLY A 260 -4.17 -3.46 -1.54
N VAL A 261 -3.92 -2.85 -0.37
CA VAL A 261 -2.63 -2.22 -0.06
C VAL A 261 -1.53 -3.26 0.15
N GLU A 262 -1.84 -4.41 0.77
CA GLU A 262 -0.89 -5.53 0.92
C GLU A 262 -0.44 -6.08 -0.44
N ARG A 263 -1.35 -6.18 -1.42
CA ARG A 263 -1.01 -6.60 -2.79
C ARG A 263 -0.09 -5.59 -3.46
N ALA A 264 -0.37 -4.29 -3.32
CA ALA A 264 0.46 -3.23 -3.88
C ALA A 264 1.88 -3.25 -3.28
N LEU A 265 2.03 -3.59 -1.99
CA LEU A 265 3.33 -3.74 -1.32
C LEU A 265 4.17 -4.93 -1.81
N ARG A 266 3.62 -5.87 -2.59
CA ARG A 266 4.37 -7.04 -3.09
C ARG A 266 5.54 -6.63 -3.99
N GLY A 267 5.34 -5.67 -4.90
CA GLY A 267 6.41 -5.16 -5.76
C GLY A 267 7.58 -4.58 -4.94
N VAL A 268 7.25 -3.79 -3.92
CA VAL A 268 8.22 -3.25 -2.96
C VAL A 268 8.97 -4.38 -2.25
N ALA A 269 8.28 -5.41 -1.78
CA ALA A 269 8.89 -6.54 -1.08
C ALA A 269 9.84 -7.36 -1.99
N VAL A 270 9.47 -7.59 -3.25
CA VAL A 270 10.31 -8.27 -4.25
C VAL A 270 11.54 -7.42 -4.59
N GLY A 271 11.35 -6.13 -4.84
CA GLY A 271 12.44 -5.19 -5.07
C GLY A 271 13.44 -5.15 -3.91
N ARG A 272 12.94 -5.04 -2.67
CA ARG A 272 13.76 -5.13 -1.46
C ARG A 272 14.59 -6.41 -1.42
N LYS A 273 14.04 -7.56 -1.84
CA LYS A 273 14.75 -8.84 -1.90
C LYS A 273 15.82 -8.84 -3.00
N ASN A 274 15.53 -8.28 -4.18
CA ASN A 274 16.40 -8.36 -5.34
C ASN A 274 17.55 -7.34 -5.33
N HIS A 275 17.31 -6.13 -4.83
CA HIS A 275 18.31 -5.05 -4.79
C HIS A 275 18.61 -4.54 -3.37
N TYR A 276 18.21 -5.28 -2.33
CA TYR A 276 18.57 -5.08 -0.92
C TYR A 276 18.21 -3.72 -0.32
N GLY A 277 17.26 -2.99 -0.92
CA GLY A 277 16.84 -1.66 -0.48
C GLY A 277 17.56 -0.51 -1.21
N SER A 278 17.90 0.55 -0.49
CA SER A 278 18.52 1.78 -1.03
C SER A 278 19.87 2.07 -0.38
N ARG A 279 20.80 2.72 -1.11
CA ARG A 279 22.15 3.08 -0.61
C ARG A 279 22.27 4.52 -0.08
N SER A 280 21.19 5.31 -0.20
CA SER A 280 21.13 6.71 0.25
C SER A 280 19.68 7.11 0.49
N GLU A 281 19.46 8.17 1.26
CA GLU A 281 18.12 8.73 1.50
C GLU A 281 17.52 9.31 0.21
N ARG A 282 18.35 9.87 -0.67
CA ARG A 282 17.90 10.23 -2.02
C ARG A 282 17.39 9.01 -2.78
N GLY A 283 18.07 7.87 -2.66
CA GLY A 283 17.64 6.60 -3.23
C GLY A 283 16.36 6.02 -2.62
N THR A 284 16.01 6.36 -1.37
CA THR A 284 14.71 5.94 -0.80
C THR A 284 13.57 6.77 -1.36
N ARG A 285 13.77 8.09 -1.56
CA ARG A 285 12.78 8.97 -2.21
C ARG A 285 12.51 8.59 -3.66
N VAL A 286 13.57 8.30 -4.43
CA VAL A 286 13.43 7.83 -5.82
C VAL A 286 12.67 6.49 -5.89
N ALA A 287 12.97 5.56 -4.98
CA ALA A 287 12.25 4.29 -4.91
C ALA A 287 10.76 4.49 -4.54
N ALA A 288 10.47 5.31 -3.53
CA ALA A 288 9.09 5.65 -3.13
C ALA A 288 8.28 6.16 -4.33
N LEU A 289 8.87 7.10 -5.08
CA LEU A 289 8.26 7.72 -6.25
C LEU A 289 7.92 6.68 -7.33
N PHE A 290 8.91 5.92 -7.79
CA PHE A 290 8.67 4.98 -8.88
C PHE A 290 7.73 3.85 -8.49
N TYR A 291 7.86 3.27 -7.29
CA TYR A 291 6.90 2.26 -6.84
C TYR A 291 5.48 2.82 -6.78
N SER A 292 5.29 4.05 -6.29
CA SER A 292 3.95 4.64 -6.17
C SER A 292 3.31 4.83 -7.54
N LEU A 293 4.05 5.42 -8.47
CA LEU A 293 3.55 5.72 -9.81
C LEU A 293 3.32 4.45 -10.65
N ILE A 294 4.23 3.46 -10.56
CA ILE A 294 4.11 2.19 -11.28
C ILE A 294 2.93 1.37 -10.74
N GLU A 295 2.82 1.22 -9.43
CA GLU A 295 1.72 0.43 -8.84
C GLU A 295 0.37 1.12 -9.04
N SER A 296 0.31 2.46 -8.99
CA SER A 296 -0.92 3.20 -9.33
C SER A 296 -1.32 3.04 -10.80
N ALA A 297 -0.35 3.01 -11.73
CA ALA A 297 -0.64 2.71 -13.14
C ALA A 297 -1.24 1.32 -13.32
N LYS A 298 -0.69 0.31 -12.64
CA LYS A 298 -1.24 -1.06 -12.64
C LYS A 298 -2.67 -1.11 -12.07
N LEU A 299 -2.95 -0.38 -10.98
CA LEU A 299 -4.30 -0.28 -10.40
C LEU A 299 -5.31 0.35 -11.36
N CYS A 300 -4.87 1.34 -12.15
CA CYS A 300 -5.69 1.96 -13.19
C CYS A 300 -5.85 1.09 -14.45
N GLY A 301 -5.08 0.02 -14.60
CA GLY A 301 -5.03 -0.80 -15.82
C GLY A 301 -4.22 -0.17 -16.97
N VAL A 302 -3.35 0.80 -16.66
CA VAL A 302 -2.49 1.49 -17.62
C VAL A 302 -1.10 0.84 -17.64
N GLU A 303 -0.55 0.62 -18.84
CA GLU A 303 0.78 0.01 -18.99
C GLU A 303 1.87 0.95 -18.41
N PRO A 304 2.64 0.52 -17.38
CA PRO A 304 3.53 1.41 -16.63
C PRO A 304 4.62 2.10 -17.45
N ARG A 305 5.22 1.43 -18.44
CA ARG A 305 6.28 2.01 -19.27
C ARG A 305 5.73 3.16 -20.13
N GLY A 306 4.62 2.92 -20.82
CA GLY A 306 3.91 3.93 -21.61
C GLY A 306 3.49 5.13 -20.77
N TYR A 307 2.92 4.88 -19.60
CA TYR A 307 2.54 5.92 -18.65
C TYR A 307 3.74 6.77 -18.20
N LEU A 308 4.83 6.17 -17.72
CA LEU A 308 6.00 6.93 -17.26
C LEU A 308 6.61 7.75 -18.40
N GLY A 309 6.63 7.22 -19.61
CA GLY A 309 7.10 7.94 -20.80
C GLY A 309 6.24 9.15 -21.12
N GLU A 310 4.92 9.01 -21.13
CA GLU A 310 3.99 10.11 -21.41
C GLU A 310 4.04 11.18 -20.32
N ALA A 311 3.97 10.78 -19.05
CA ALA A 311 4.07 11.70 -17.91
C ALA A 311 5.39 12.48 -17.93
N ALA A 312 6.51 11.81 -18.26
CA ALA A 312 7.81 12.47 -18.38
C ALA A 312 7.85 13.47 -19.55
N ARG A 313 7.33 13.11 -20.72
CA ARG A 313 7.29 14.02 -21.89
C ARG A 313 6.45 15.26 -21.61
N ARG A 314 5.28 15.09 -20.97
CA ARG A 314 4.42 16.22 -20.55
C ARG A 314 5.14 17.13 -19.57
N ALA A 315 5.73 16.56 -18.51
CA ALA A 315 6.46 17.32 -17.50
C ALA A 315 7.73 18.03 -18.03
N ILE A 316 8.38 17.49 -19.06
CA ILE A 316 9.54 18.15 -19.68
C ILE A 316 9.10 19.30 -20.60
N ARG A 317 8.00 19.12 -21.33
CA ARG A 317 7.44 20.15 -22.20
C ARG A 317 6.90 21.33 -21.40
N ASP A 318 6.21 21.05 -20.30
CA ASP A 318 5.62 22.03 -19.39
C ASP A 318 5.93 21.65 -17.92
N PRO A 319 7.03 22.19 -17.36
CA PRO A 319 7.49 21.87 -16.01
C PRO A 319 6.42 22.09 -14.94
N GLY A 320 6.16 21.04 -14.15
CA GLY A 320 5.13 21.06 -13.11
C GLY A 320 3.85 20.34 -13.51
N THR A 321 3.70 19.94 -14.79
CA THR A 321 2.54 19.18 -15.25
C THR A 321 2.35 17.90 -14.42
N VAL A 322 1.13 17.76 -13.89
CA VAL A 322 0.67 16.55 -13.22
C VAL A 322 0.01 15.64 -14.25
N THR A 323 0.34 14.36 -14.23
CA THR A 323 -0.31 13.35 -15.07
C THR A 323 -0.57 12.13 -14.22
N LEU A 324 -1.76 12.01 -13.62
CA LEU A 324 -2.09 10.84 -12.82
C LEU A 324 -2.36 9.65 -13.74
N PRO A 325 -2.09 8.40 -13.30
CA PRO A 325 -2.31 7.25 -14.17
C PRO A 325 -3.76 7.10 -14.65
N ARG A 326 -4.73 7.48 -13.81
CA ARG A 326 -6.16 7.48 -14.13
C ARG A 326 -6.54 8.43 -15.29
N ASP A 327 -5.74 9.45 -15.56
CA ASP A 327 -6.01 10.43 -16.61
C ASP A 327 -5.66 9.91 -18.02
N LEU A 328 -4.99 8.75 -18.09
CA LEU A 328 -4.56 8.10 -19.33
C LEU A 328 -5.32 6.80 -19.62
N LYS A 329 -6.42 6.54 -18.90
CA LYS A 329 -7.29 5.39 -19.11
C LYS A 329 -8.26 5.61 -20.26
#